data_AF-A0A7R9YRD2-F1
#
_entry.id   AF-A0A7R9YRD2-F1
#
_cell.length_a   1.000
_cell.length_b   1.000
_cell.length_c   1.000
_cell.angle_alpha   90.00
_cell.angle_beta   90.00
_cell.angle_gamma   90.00
#
_symmetry.space_group_name_H-M   'P 1'
#
loop_
_entity.id
_entity.type
_entity.pdbx_description
1 polymer ?
#
loop_
_entity_poly.entity_id
_entity_poly.type
_entity_poly.pdbx_seq_one_letter_code
_entity_poly.pdbx_strand_id
1 'polypeptide(L)'
;PNDVQWFELCNMYGLHLVDETNLETHGFDPLFLHPRMHPACQPEWLPAIVDRAVRMHARDKNFACVTMWSLGNEAGYGPAHDAMYAYLRSSDPSRPVHYEGGGSRT
;
A
#
# COMPACT_ATOMS: atom_id res chain seq x y z
N PRO A 1 2.84 -0.28 7.81
CA PRO A 1 2.87 -1.51 8.64
C PRO A 1 3.32 -1.26 10.09
N ASN A 2 2.48 -1.65 11.06
CA ASN A 2 2.79 -1.56 12.50
C ASN A 2 3.76 -2.67 12.97
N ASP A 3 4.09 -2.66 14.27
CA ASP A 3 4.84 -3.75 14.92
C ASP A 3 4.08 -5.09 14.85
N VAL A 4 4.81 -6.20 14.76
CA VAL A 4 4.22 -7.56 14.64
C VAL A 4 3.30 -7.89 15.81
N GLN A 5 3.59 -7.41 17.03
CA GLN A 5 2.76 -7.64 18.20
C GLN A 5 1.33 -7.11 18.01
N TRP A 6 1.13 -6.06 17.21
CA TRP A 6 -0.21 -5.54 16.91
C TRP A 6 -1.07 -6.56 16.16
N PHE A 7 -0.48 -7.27 15.18
CA PHE A 7 -1.17 -8.27 14.38
C PHE A 7 -1.53 -9.51 15.20
N GLU A 8 -0.64 -9.92 16.11
CA GLU A 8 -0.88 -11.00 17.07
C GLU A 8 -2.08 -10.68 17.99
N LEU A 9 -2.13 -9.45 18.51
CA LEU A 9 -3.25 -8.98 19.32
C LEU A 9 -4.55 -8.93 18.51
N CYS A 10 -4.53 -8.41 17.28
CA CYS A 10 -5.72 -8.39 16.43
C CYS A 10 -6.24 -9.80 16.08
N ASN A 11 -5.34 -10.78 15.87
CA ASN A 11 -5.74 -12.19 15.74
C ASN A 11 -6.39 -12.70 17.02
N MET A 12 -5.83 -12.39 18.19
CA MET A 12 -6.32 -12.86 19.49
C MET A 12 -7.70 -12.29 19.84
N TYR A 13 -7.92 -11.01 19.57
CA TYR A 13 -9.15 -10.30 19.92
C TYR A 13 -10.21 -10.28 18.80
N GLY A 14 -9.87 -10.74 17.59
CA GLY A 14 -10.80 -10.81 16.47
C GLY A 14 -11.10 -9.45 15.83
N LEU A 15 -10.06 -8.70 15.46
CA LEU A 15 -10.19 -7.42 14.76
C LEU A 15 -9.75 -7.54 13.30
N HIS A 16 -10.54 -6.97 12.38
CA HIS A 16 -10.18 -6.88 10.97
C HIS A 16 -9.19 -5.72 10.73
N LEU A 17 -8.14 -5.99 9.96
CA LEU A 17 -7.11 -5.03 9.60
C LEU A 17 -7.01 -4.85 8.08
N VAL A 18 -6.91 -3.59 7.67
CA VAL A 18 -6.32 -3.18 6.41
C VAL A 18 -4.86 -2.88 6.70
N ASP A 19 -3.95 -3.71 6.20
CA ASP A 19 -2.51 -3.47 6.40
C ASP A 19 -1.96 -2.63 5.25
N GLU A 20 -1.31 -1.52 5.59
CA GLU A 20 -0.97 -0.47 4.65
C GLU A 20 0.53 -0.33 4.42
N THR A 21 0.88 -0.33 3.13
CA THR A 21 2.24 -0.13 2.65
C THR A 21 2.72 1.24 3.11
N ASN A 22 3.97 1.32 3.60
CA ASN A 22 4.57 2.60 3.99
C ASN A 22 4.92 3.44 2.75
N LEU A 23 3.90 4.04 2.13
CA LEU A 23 4.00 4.88 0.94
C LEU A 23 3.02 6.04 1.09
N GLU A 24 3.57 7.25 1.20
CA GLU A 24 2.81 8.49 1.13
C GLU A 24 3.70 9.57 0.50
N THR A 25 3.17 10.28 -0.50
CA THR A 25 3.91 11.34 -1.21
C THR A 25 3.06 12.58 -1.44
N HIS A 26 2.15 12.85 -0.51
CA HIS A 26 1.13 13.90 -0.63
C HIS A 26 1.76 15.27 -0.98
N GLY A 27 2.90 15.61 -0.38
CA GLY A 27 3.58 16.89 -0.60
C GLY A 27 4.11 17.17 -2.02
N PHE A 28 4.14 16.20 -2.93
CA PHE A 28 4.67 16.41 -4.29
C PHE A 28 3.72 17.19 -5.19
N ASP A 29 2.43 16.97 -5.04
CA ASP A 29 1.38 17.65 -5.82
C ASP A 29 0.02 17.44 -5.11
N PRO A 30 -0.25 18.22 -4.05
CA PRO A 30 -1.43 18.01 -3.20
C PRO A 30 -2.77 18.16 -3.92
N LEU A 31 -2.77 18.82 -5.08
CA LEU A 31 -3.96 19.00 -5.91
C LEU A 31 -4.04 17.98 -7.06
N PHE A 32 -3.05 17.09 -7.18
CA PHE A 32 -2.95 16.07 -8.22
C PHE A 32 -3.11 16.61 -9.66
N LEU A 33 -2.56 17.81 -9.92
CA LEU A 33 -2.62 18.52 -11.21
C LEU A 33 -1.44 18.20 -12.15
N HIS A 34 -0.37 17.61 -11.61
CA HIS A 34 0.93 17.38 -12.23
C HIS A 34 1.41 15.94 -11.96
N PRO A 35 0.78 14.92 -12.58
CA PRO A 35 1.07 13.52 -12.29
C PRO A 35 2.55 13.13 -12.48
N ARG A 36 3.27 13.81 -13.38
CA ARG A 36 4.71 13.60 -13.60
C ARG A 36 5.58 14.03 -12.42
N MET A 37 5.08 14.83 -11.48
CA MET A 37 5.82 15.22 -10.28
C MET A 37 5.81 14.12 -9.21
N HIS A 38 4.85 13.18 -9.26
CA HIS A 38 4.76 12.12 -8.27
C HIS A 38 5.85 11.06 -8.45
N PRO A 39 6.51 10.62 -7.37
CA PRO A 39 7.42 9.47 -7.40
C PRO A 39 6.78 8.21 -8.01
N ALA A 40 5.46 8.05 -7.87
CA ALA A 40 4.70 6.96 -8.48
C ALA A 40 4.78 6.90 -10.02
N CYS A 41 5.10 8.02 -10.67
CA CYS A 41 5.25 8.16 -12.12
C CYS A 41 6.71 8.16 -12.60
N GLN A 42 7.67 8.13 -11.68
CA GLN A 42 9.10 8.27 -11.97
C GLN A 42 9.80 6.90 -11.96
N PRO A 43 10.36 6.42 -13.09
CA PRO A 43 10.92 5.07 -13.20
C PRO A 43 12.02 4.75 -12.17
N GLU A 44 12.80 5.75 -11.77
CA GLU A 44 13.86 5.61 -10.77
C GLU A 44 13.34 5.23 -9.37
N TRP A 45 12.09 5.56 -9.05
CA TRP A 45 11.46 5.24 -7.77
C TRP A 45 10.73 3.89 -7.78
N LEU A 46 10.48 3.32 -8.96
CA LEU A 46 9.73 2.06 -9.10
C LEU A 46 10.27 0.92 -8.22
N PRO A 47 11.58 0.61 -8.21
CA PRO A 47 12.10 -0.48 -7.37
C PRO A 47 11.89 -0.21 -5.87
N ALA A 48 12.10 1.03 -5.43
CA ALA A 48 11.97 1.40 -4.03
C ALA A 48 10.52 1.40 -3.54
N ILE A 49 9.56 1.77 -4.40
CA ILE A 49 8.14 1.74 -4.07
C ILE A 49 7.66 0.29 -3.99
N VAL A 50 7.98 -0.54 -4.99
CA VAL A 50 7.55 -1.95 -5.01
C VAL A 50 8.15 -2.75 -3.85
N ASP A 51 9.43 -2.51 -3.48
CA ASP A 51 10.06 -3.17 -2.33
C ASP A 51 9.28 -2.98 -1.03
N ARG A 52 8.67 -1.80 -0.82
CA ARG A 52 7.88 -1.51 0.39
C ARG A 52 6.65 -2.41 0.49
N ALA A 53 5.91 -2.59 -0.61
CA ALA A 53 4.76 -3.50 -0.65
C ALA A 53 5.18 -4.97 -0.51
N VAL A 54 6.27 -5.36 -1.18
CA VAL A 54 6.85 -6.71 -1.11
C VAL A 54 7.20 -7.06 0.34
N ARG A 55 7.89 -6.16 1.05
CA ARG A 55 8.35 -6.39 2.43
C ARG A 55 7.21 -6.46 3.43
N MET A 56 6.19 -5.60 3.30
CA MET A 56 4.97 -5.69 4.11
C MET A 56 4.30 -7.05 3.91
N HIS A 57 3.97 -7.39 2.66
CA HIS A 57 3.29 -8.64 2.35
C HIS A 57 4.10 -9.86 2.82
N ALA A 58 5.41 -9.88 2.56
CA ALA A 58 6.27 -11.01 2.91
C ALA A 58 6.26 -11.29 4.42
N ARG A 59 6.21 -10.24 5.25
CA ARG A 59 6.16 -10.29 6.72
C ARG A 59 4.79 -10.72 7.23
N ASP A 60 3.70 -10.16 6.68
CA ASP A 60 2.40 -10.16 7.35
C ASP A 60 1.35 -11.13 6.75
N LYS A 61 1.64 -11.76 5.61
CA LYS A 61 0.67 -12.63 4.86
C LYS A 61 0.02 -13.77 5.65
N ASN A 62 0.61 -14.21 6.75
CA ASN A 62 0.10 -15.33 7.56
C ASN A 62 -0.83 -14.88 8.70
N PHE A 63 -1.01 -13.58 8.93
CA PHE A 63 -1.96 -13.08 9.91
C PHE A 63 -3.39 -13.10 9.35
N ALA A 64 -4.30 -13.79 10.04
CA ALA A 64 -5.70 -13.92 9.63
C ALA A 64 -6.49 -12.61 9.80
N CYS A 65 -6.09 -11.76 10.74
CA CYS A 65 -6.68 -10.45 10.99
C CYS A 65 -6.53 -9.49 9.80
N VAL A 66 -5.47 -9.65 8.99
CA VAL A 66 -5.30 -8.87 7.77
C VAL A 66 -6.31 -9.36 6.73
N THR A 67 -7.29 -8.52 6.41
CA THR A 67 -8.34 -8.84 5.44
C THR A 67 -8.18 -8.09 4.13
N MET A 68 -7.37 -7.02 4.07
CA MET A 68 -7.06 -6.30 2.84
C MET A 68 -5.62 -5.77 2.85
N TRP A 69 -5.03 -5.60 1.68
CA TRP A 69 -3.75 -4.92 1.48
C TRP A 69 -3.98 -3.50 0.94
N SER A 70 -3.45 -2.47 1.59
CA SER A 70 -3.47 -1.10 1.08
C SER A 70 -2.13 -0.76 0.40
N LEU A 71 -2.21 -0.17 -0.80
CA LEU A 71 -1.02 0.24 -1.57
C LEU A 71 -0.29 1.46 -0.97
N GLY A 72 -0.90 2.14 -0.02
CA GLY A 72 -0.41 3.37 0.59
C GLY A 72 -1.53 4.40 0.70
N ASN A 73 -1.14 5.64 0.98
CA ASN A 73 -2.05 6.77 1.17
C ASN A 73 -1.55 7.99 0.37
N GLU A 74 -2.47 8.76 -0.21
CA GLU A 74 -2.21 10.08 -0.85
C GLU A 74 -0.89 10.16 -1.66
N ALA A 75 -0.58 9.11 -2.42
CA ALA A 75 0.66 8.98 -3.17
C ALA A 75 0.47 9.21 -4.68
N GLY A 76 -0.69 9.76 -5.06
CA GLY A 76 -1.09 9.94 -6.45
C GLY A 76 -1.37 8.60 -7.12
N TYR A 77 -1.28 8.53 -8.44
CA TYR A 77 -1.41 7.27 -9.15
C TYR A 77 -0.40 7.20 -10.29
N GLY A 78 0.13 6.01 -10.58
CA GLY A 78 1.12 5.81 -11.63
C GLY A 78 1.60 4.36 -11.73
N PRO A 79 2.52 4.06 -12.65
CA PRO A 79 3.01 2.71 -12.93
C PRO A 79 3.53 1.95 -11.69
N ALA A 80 4.02 2.66 -10.67
CA ALA A 80 4.42 2.03 -9.42
C ALA A 80 3.24 1.37 -8.67
N HIS A 81 2.06 1.98 -8.69
CA HIS A 81 0.85 1.40 -8.09
C HIS A 81 0.37 0.17 -8.86
N ASP A 82 0.41 0.21 -10.19
CA ASP A 82 0.11 -0.94 -11.03
C ASP A 82 1.04 -2.12 -10.72
N ALA A 83 2.33 -1.85 -10.55
CA ALA A 83 3.32 -2.87 -10.21
C ALA A 83 3.11 -3.46 -8.81
N MET A 84 2.81 -2.65 -7.80
CA MET A 84 2.47 -3.13 -6.46
C MET A 84 1.17 -3.97 -6.48
N TYR A 85 0.14 -3.49 -7.18
CA TYR A 85 -1.13 -4.21 -7.33
C TYR A 85 -0.89 -5.57 -8.00
N ALA A 86 -0.16 -5.59 -9.12
CA ALA A 86 0.14 -6.82 -9.84
C ALA A 86 0.86 -7.84 -8.94
N TYR A 87 1.87 -7.40 -8.18
CA TYR A 87 2.59 -8.25 -7.24
C TYR A 87 1.68 -8.82 -6.14
N LEU A 88 0.88 -7.98 -5.48
CA LEU A 88 0.00 -8.43 -4.39
C LEU A 88 -1.07 -9.37 -4.93
N ARG A 89 -1.69 -9.03 -6.07
CA ARG A 89 -2.74 -9.83 -6.69
C ARG A 89 -2.25 -11.21 -7.13
N SER A 90 -0.99 -11.31 -7.58
CA SER A 90 -0.38 -12.58 -7.96
C SER A 90 0.11 -13.39 -6.75
N SER A 91 0.63 -12.72 -5.73
CA SER A 91 1.25 -13.38 -4.56
C SER A 91 0.22 -13.84 -3.53
N ASP A 92 -0.88 -13.11 -3.39
CA ASP A 92 -1.96 -13.42 -2.45
C ASP A 92 -3.33 -13.13 -3.06
N PRO A 93 -3.92 -14.11 -3.77
CA PRO A 93 -5.25 -13.96 -4.34
C PRO A 93 -6.38 -14.03 -3.29
N SER A 94 -6.07 -14.31 -2.01
CA SER A 94 -7.06 -14.53 -0.95
C SER A 94 -7.59 -13.24 -0.33
N ARG A 95 -6.89 -12.11 -0.53
CA ARG A 95 -7.24 -10.79 0.04
C ARG A 95 -7.39 -9.75 -1.07
N PRO A 96 -8.41 -8.87 -1.01
CA PRO A 96 -8.52 -7.74 -1.93
C PRO A 96 -7.41 -6.71 -1.68
N VAL A 97 -7.14 -5.92 -2.71
CA VAL A 97 -6.20 -4.79 -2.68
C VAL A 97 -6.99 -3.48 -2.70
N HIS A 98 -6.65 -2.56 -1.80
CA HIS A 98 -7.26 -1.26 -1.60
C HIS A 98 -6.27 -0.14 -1.97
N TYR A 99 -6.78 0.93 -2.57
CA TYR A 99 -6.05 2.20 -2.71
C TYR A 99 -7.02 3.33 -3.03
N GLU A 100 -6.94 4.45 -2.31
CA GLU A 100 -7.81 5.61 -2.52
C GLU A 100 -7.17 6.68 -3.43
N GLY A 101 -5.84 6.85 -3.38
CA GLY A 101 -5.08 7.70 -4.31
C GLY A 101 -4.82 9.14 -3.86
N GLY A 102 -5.70 9.71 -3.04
CA GLY A 102 -5.81 11.12 -2.71
C GLY A 102 -6.64 11.91 -3.71
N GLY A 103 -6.77 13.22 -3.45
CA GLY A 103 -7.40 14.17 -4.37
C GLY A 103 -8.90 14.39 -4.13
N SER A 104 -9.42 13.87 -3.03
CA SER A 104 -10.74 14.27 -2.54
C SER A 104 -10.72 15.74 -2.09
N ARG A 105 -11.68 16.53 -2.57
CA ARG A 105 -11.87 17.94 -2.15
C ARG A 105 -12.63 18.00 -0.81
N THR A 106 -12.03 17.47 0.25
CA THR A 106 -12.57 17.64 1.60
C THR A 106 -12.12 18.96 2.22
#